data_AF-A0A1F6HAU4-F1
#
_entry.id   AF-A0A1F6HAU4-F1
#
_cell.length_a   1.000
_cell.length_b   1.000
_cell.length_c   1.000
_cell.angle_alpha   90.00
_cell.angle_beta   90.00
_cell.angle_gamma   90.00
#
_symmetry.space_group_name_H-M   'P 1'
#
loop_
_entity.id
_entity.type
_entity.pdbx_description
1 polymer ?
#
loop_
_entity_poly.entity_id
_entity_poly.type
_entity_poly.pdbx_seq_one_letter_code
_entity_poly.pdbx_strand_id
1 'polypeptide(L)'
;MIPNKIKECLPKRVELIYTDYRDSLDEYLDLVQNAIQTQDKSCLYEQIDEWYFESSDYGIDGYLDGLKKDLHWAYKYPDHAIEKHKEEIIEYLYDHDESNVLDDLIRHTSEPIIFYDLGLDVPELWAESSDSEYYQEWLGLIKDTLQITDDKYDKLIASLTTNAGYGGRLVVYFQGDIEEMLNLSGKNTIQFTNPMIAIIDTYNGSGDNEEFSGHTFKVELKPDNLFLDKTIKYSYTYSVCGMSSDWCGCTRVNYLVSDNPVLVIPSTVNREIEVENMYKKAYTAGGCTYGDMDVNRHRIKLYINDFPCGLHCTACGTFWID
;
A
#
# COMPACT_ATOMS: atom_id res chain seq x y z
N MET A 1 -39.80 -18.78 18.40
CA MET A 1 -40.36 -17.58 17.75
C MET A 1 -40.47 -16.49 18.78
N ILE A 2 -39.83 -15.34 18.50
CA ILE A 2 -39.79 -14.17 19.39
C ILE A 2 -41.21 -13.63 19.62
N PRO A 3 -41.64 -13.42 20.89
CA PRO A 3 -42.92 -12.80 21.20
C PRO A 3 -43.06 -11.39 20.60
N ASN A 4 -44.26 -11.01 20.13
CA ASN A 4 -44.51 -9.69 19.51
C ASN A 4 -44.04 -8.51 20.36
N LYS A 5 -44.23 -8.57 21.69
CA LYS A 5 -43.78 -7.51 22.60
C LYS A 5 -42.27 -7.34 22.66
N ILE A 6 -41.51 -8.41 22.45
CA ILE A 6 -40.05 -8.35 22.35
C ILE A 6 -39.68 -7.80 20.97
N LYS A 7 -40.31 -8.30 19.91
CA LYS A 7 -40.08 -7.85 18.54
C LYS A 7 -40.32 -6.35 18.33
N GLU A 8 -41.31 -5.77 19.01
CA GLU A 8 -41.61 -4.32 18.98
C GLU A 8 -40.51 -3.46 19.61
N CYS A 9 -39.69 -4.04 20.51
CA CYS A 9 -38.57 -3.36 21.17
C CYS A 9 -37.22 -3.65 20.49
N LEU A 10 -37.17 -4.53 19.50
CA LEU A 10 -35.92 -4.80 18.79
C LEU A 10 -35.55 -3.61 17.89
N PRO A 11 -34.25 -3.27 17.82
CA PRO A 11 -33.77 -2.20 16.96
C PRO A 11 -34.02 -2.54 15.48
N LYS A 12 -34.28 -1.51 14.68
CA LYS A 12 -34.42 -1.65 13.21
C LYS A 12 -33.09 -1.70 12.47
N ARG A 13 -32.03 -1.17 13.10
CA ARG A 13 -30.67 -1.10 12.61
C ARG A 13 -29.75 -1.52 13.75
N VAL A 14 -28.86 -2.47 13.48
CA VAL A 14 -27.91 -3.00 14.46
C VAL A 14 -26.50 -2.66 13.99
N GLU A 15 -25.65 -2.22 14.91
CA GLU A 15 -24.21 -2.09 14.70
C GLU A 15 -23.57 -2.85 15.87
N LEU A 16 -23.15 -4.09 15.64
CA LEU A 16 -22.56 -4.94 16.69
C LEU A 16 -21.12 -4.55 17.01
N ILE A 17 -20.42 -4.00 16.02
CA ILE A 17 -19.02 -3.58 16.13
C ILE A 17 -18.95 -2.06 15.94
N TYR A 18 -18.30 -1.40 16.88
CA TYR A 18 -17.94 0.01 16.80
C TYR A 18 -16.46 0.14 16.46
N THR A 19 -16.17 0.79 15.33
CA THR A 19 -14.82 1.17 14.90
C THR A 19 -14.51 2.57 15.42
N ASP A 20 -13.48 2.74 16.26
CA ASP A 20 -13.14 4.09 16.73
C ASP A 20 -12.55 4.92 15.59
N TYR A 21 -12.75 6.24 15.63
CA TYR A 21 -12.19 7.16 14.63
C TYR A 21 -10.64 7.20 14.63
N ARG A 22 -10.00 6.61 15.64
CA ARG A 22 -8.56 6.43 15.74
C ARG A 22 -8.07 5.08 15.20
N ASP A 23 -8.97 4.14 14.96
CA ASP A 23 -8.63 2.85 14.37
C ASP A 23 -8.45 3.05 12.86
N SER A 24 -7.29 2.67 12.34
CA SER A 24 -6.97 2.81 10.91
C SER A 24 -6.00 1.71 10.45
N LEU A 25 -5.77 1.64 9.14
CA LEU A 25 -4.84 0.70 8.51
C LEU A 25 -3.43 1.29 8.33
N ASP A 26 -3.14 2.47 8.91
CA ASP A 26 -1.86 3.18 8.69
C ASP A 26 -0.63 2.37 9.14
N GLU A 27 -0.79 1.50 10.14
CA GLU A 27 0.26 0.60 10.64
C GLU A 27 0.24 -0.78 9.98
N TYR A 28 -0.70 -1.02 9.05
CA TYR A 28 -0.96 -2.30 8.39
C TYR A 28 -0.97 -2.17 6.85
N LEU A 29 -0.20 -1.21 6.34
CA LEU A 29 -0.12 -0.92 4.90
C LEU A 29 0.46 -2.08 4.08
N ASP A 30 1.19 -3.01 4.69
CA ASP A 30 1.64 -4.25 4.06
C ASP A 30 0.47 -5.19 3.73
N LEU A 31 -0.53 -5.29 4.62
CA LEU A 31 -1.77 -6.01 4.35
C LEU A 31 -2.59 -5.31 3.27
N VAL A 32 -2.69 -3.97 3.33
CA VAL A 32 -3.37 -3.17 2.30
C VAL A 32 -2.70 -3.36 0.93
N GLN A 33 -1.37 -3.28 0.89
CA GLN A 33 -0.57 -3.54 -0.30
C GLN A 33 -0.84 -4.94 -0.88
N ASN A 34 -0.87 -5.96 -0.02
CA ASN A 34 -1.16 -7.32 -0.42
C ASN A 34 -2.56 -7.44 -1.03
N ALA A 35 -3.58 -6.91 -0.34
CA ALA A 35 -4.96 -6.96 -0.80
C ALA A 35 -5.19 -6.24 -2.13
N ILE A 36 -4.50 -5.11 -2.36
CA ILE A 36 -4.53 -4.39 -3.64
C ILE A 36 -3.89 -5.25 -4.74
N GLN A 37 -2.73 -5.84 -4.52
CA GLN A 37 -2.03 -6.62 -5.56
C GLN A 37 -2.76 -7.92 -5.90
N THR A 38 -3.25 -8.64 -4.90
CA THR A 38 -3.99 -9.90 -5.09
C THR A 38 -5.43 -9.68 -5.53
N GLN A 39 -5.95 -8.46 -5.39
CA GLN A 39 -7.37 -8.14 -5.50
C GLN A 39 -8.24 -9.01 -4.59
N ASP A 40 -7.70 -9.34 -3.40
CA ASP A 40 -8.33 -10.18 -2.39
C ASP A 40 -8.21 -9.53 -1.01
N LYS A 41 -9.36 -9.19 -0.42
CA LYS A 41 -9.46 -8.52 0.89
C LYS A 41 -9.39 -9.50 2.07
N SER A 42 -9.23 -10.80 1.83
CA SER A 42 -9.27 -11.83 2.88
C SER A 42 -8.26 -11.58 4.00
N CYS A 43 -7.03 -11.13 3.68
CA CYS A 43 -6.03 -10.82 4.70
C CYS A 43 -6.43 -9.62 5.60
N LEU A 44 -7.20 -8.67 5.07
CA LEU A 44 -7.74 -7.56 5.86
C LEU A 44 -8.88 -8.03 6.76
N TYR A 45 -9.78 -8.90 6.25
CA TYR A 45 -10.85 -9.47 7.05
C TYR A 45 -10.33 -10.37 8.17
N GLU A 46 -9.32 -11.20 7.89
CA GLU A 46 -8.65 -12.01 8.92
C GLU A 46 -8.08 -11.12 10.04
N GLN A 47 -7.44 -10.00 9.69
CA GLN A 47 -6.90 -9.08 10.68
C GLN A 47 -7.99 -8.35 11.47
N ILE A 48 -9.10 -7.99 10.82
CA ILE A 48 -10.28 -7.39 11.47
C ILE A 48 -10.92 -8.37 12.44
N ASP A 49 -11.09 -9.63 12.04
CA ASP A 49 -11.64 -10.68 12.89
C ASP A 49 -10.79 -10.86 14.16
N GLU A 50 -9.46 -10.76 14.05
CA GLU A 50 -8.56 -10.79 15.21
C GLU A 50 -8.75 -9.58 16.14
N TRP A 51 -8.88 -8.36 15.61
CA TRP A 51 -9.02 -7.15 16.44
C TRP A 51 -10.38 -7.05 17.11
N TYR A 52 -11.44 -7.43 16.40
CA TYR A 52 -12.82 -7.25 16.83
C TYR A 52 -13.48 -8.55 17.31
N PHE A 53 -12.69 -9.62 17.53
CA PHE A 53 -13.18 -10.93 17.96
C PHE A 53 -14.18 -10.86 19.13
N GLU A 54 -13.83 -10.12 20.19
CA GLU A 54 -14.69 -9.96 21.38
C GLU A 54 -15.69 -8.80 21.26
N SER A 55 -15.52 -7.92 20.26
CA SER A 55 -16.34 -6.70 20.13
C SER A 55 -17.80 -7.00 19.83
N SER A 56 -18.07 -8.03 19.02
CA SER A 56 -19.44 -8.44 18.71
C SER A 56 -20.20 -8.94 19.95
N ASP A 57 -19.53 -9.65 20.86
CA ASP A 57 -20.10 -10.10 22.13
C ASP A 57 -20.47 -8.91 23.04
N TYR A 58 -19.60 -7.91 23.13
CA TYR A 58 -19.88 -6.67 23.86
C TYR A 58 -21.05 -5.89 23.25
N GLY A 59 -21.15 -5.85 21.91
CA GLY A 59 -22.27 -5.26 21.20
C GLY A 59 -23.59 -5.96 21.54
N ILE A 60 -23.61 -7.29 21.46
CA ILE A 60 -24.76 -8.11 21.83
C ILE A 60 -25.19 -7.83 23.27
N ASP A 61 -24.26 -7.87 24.23
CA ASP A 61 -24.57 -7.60 25.63
C ASP A 61 -25.16 -6.19 25.82
N GLY A 62 -24.64 -5.19 25.11
CA GLY A 62 -25.19 -3.83 25.08
C GLY A 62 -26.63 -3.78 24.59
N TYR A 63 -26.95 -4.50 23.50
CA TYR A 63 -28.32 -4.60 22.99
C TYR A 63 -29.25 -5.36 23.95
N LEU A 64 -28.78 -6.44 24.58
CA LEU A 64 -29.56 -7.19 25.56
C LEU A 64 -29.87 -6.34 26.81
N ASP A 65 -28.91 -5.55 27.29
CA ASP A 65 -29.10 -4.61 28.40
C ASP A 65 -30.06 -3.47 28.04
N GLY A 66 -30.00 -2.96 26.80
CA GLY A 66 -30.96 -2.00 26.27
C GLY A 66 -32.37 -2.57 26.23
N LEU A 67 -32.52 -3.75 25.62
CA LEU A 67 -33.79 -4.47 25.51
C LEU A 67 -34.40 -4.77 26.89
N LYS A 68 -33.57 -5.12 27.88
CA LYS A 68 -34.01 -5.34 29.26
C LYS A 68 -34.63 -4.10 29.88
N LYS A 69 -34.05 -2.92 29.66
CA LYS A 69 -34.59 -1.64 30.12
C LYS A 69 -35.94 -1.36 29.45
N ASP A 70 -36.02 -1.59 28.15
CA ASP A 70 -37.24 -1.37 27.37
C ASP A 70 -38.37 -2.34 27.73
N LEU A 71 -38.06 -3.59 28.08
CA LEU A 71 -39.08 -4.57 28.46
C LEU A 71 -39.58 -4.44 29.91
N HIS A 72 -38.98 -3.57 30.72
CA HIS A 72 -39.31 -3.42 32.14
C HIS A 72 -40.78 -3.01 32.38
N TRP A 73 -41.40 -2.29 31.45
CA TRP A 73 -42.83 -1.92 31.53
C TRP A 73 -43.77 -3.01 31.01
N ALA A 74 -43.27 -3.93 30.18
CA ALA A 74 -44.06 -4.97 29.52
C ALA A 74 -44.05 -6.32 30.25
N TYR A 75 -42.99 -6.60 31.03
CA TYR A 75 -42.77 -7.85 31.74
C TYR A 75 -42.35 -7.62 33.20
N LYS A 76 -42.92 -8.42 34.11
CA LYS A 76 -42.53 -8.41 35.54
C LYS A 76 -41.09 -8.94 35.77
N TYR A 77 -40.64 -9.84 34.91
CA TYR A 77 -39.31 -10.45 34.95
C TYR A 77 -38.71 -10.41 33.52
N PRO A 78 -38.22 -9.25 33.06
CA PRO A 78 -37.73 -9.07 31.70
C PRO A 78 -36.51 -9.98 31.41
N ASP A 79 -35.63 -10.20 32.38
CA ASP A 79 -34.48 -11.11 32.27
C ASP A 79 -34.87 -12.52 31.85
N HIS A 80 -35.90 -13.10 32.47
CA HIS A 80 -36.37 -14.44 32.13
C HIS A 80 -37.04 -14.47 30.74
N ALA A 81 -37.65 -13.37 30.30
CA ALA A 81 -38.25 -13.29 28.98
C ALA A 81 -37.17 -13.23 27.88
N ILE A 82 -36.09 -12.47 28.11
CA ILE A 82 -34.93 -12.40 27.22
C ILE A 82 -34.21 -13.74 27.19
N GLU A 83 -33.87 -14.32 28.35
CA GLU A 83 -33.10 -15.58 28.42
C GLU A 83 -33.81 -16.72 27.69
N LYS A 84 -35.14 -16.82 27.82
CA LYS A 84 -35.94 -17.83 27.13
C LYS A 84 -35.87 -17.74 25.60
N HIS A 85 -35.60 -16.55 25.05
CA HIS A 85 -35.56 -16.26 23.62
C HIS A 85 -34.19 -15.75 23.18
N LYS A 86 -33.13 -15.97 23.97
CA LYS A 86 -31.82 -15.35 23.77
C LYS A 86 -31.21 -15.71 22.42
N GLU A 87 -31.23 -16.99 22.05
CA GLU A 87 -30.73 -17.45 20.75
C GLU A 87 -31.44 -16.76 19.58
N GLU A 88 -32.77 -16.65 19.63
CA GLU A 88 -33.58 -16.02 18.59
C GLU A 88 -33.33 -14.51 18.50
N ILE A 89 -33.06 -13.85 19.63
CA ILE A 89 -32.72 -12.43 19.69
C ILE A 89 -31.31 -12.20 19.13
N ILE A 90 -30.34 -13.05 19.48
CA ILE A 90 -28.97 -12.97 18.96
C ILE A 90 -28.95 -13.20 17.45
N GLU A 91 -29.67 -14.22 16.96
CA GLU A 91 -29.85 -14.46 15.52
C GLU A 91 -30.45 -13.23 14.83
N TYR A 92 -31.48 -12.60 15.42
CA TYR A 92 -32.02 -11.34 14.88
C TYR A 92 -30.98 -10.22 14.83
N LEU A 93 -30.15 -10.08 15.88
CA LEU A 93 -29.14 -9.03 15.91
C LEU A 93 -28.08 -9.23 14.82
N TYR A 94 -27.58 -10.46 14.62
CA TYR A 94 -26.68 -10.77 13.52
C TYR A 94 -27.33 -10.57 12.14
N ASP A 95 -28.59 -10.98 11.96
CA ASP A 95 -29.32 -10.80 10.70
C ASP A 95 -29.56 -9.33 10.33
N HIS A 96 -29.49 -8.42 11.29
CA HIS A 96 -29.70 -6.98 11.11
C HIS A 96 -28.42 -6.16 11.35
N ASP A 97 -27.27 -6.83 11.51
CA ASP A 97 -25.99 -6.17 11.73
C ASP A 97 -25.53 -5.48 10.44
N GLU A 98 -25.35 -4.18 10.54
CA GLU A 98 -24.90 -3.31 9.46
C GLU A 98 -23.49 -2.76 9.74
N SER A 99 -22.78 -3.29 10.75
CA SER A 99 -21.38 -2.92 11.02
C SER A 99 -20.51 -3.15 9.78
N ASN A 100 -19.82 -2.09 9.35
CA ASN A 100 -18.95 -2.12 8.18
C ASN A 100 -17.54 -1.67 8.54
N VAL A 101 -16.88 -2.53 9.31
CA VAL A 101 -15.60 -2.26 9.97
C VAL A 101 -14.52 -1.92 8.95
N LEU A 102 -14.44 -2.64 7.83
CA LEU A 102 -13.42 -2.38 6.81
C LEU A 102 -13.60 -0.98 6.20
N ASP A 103 -14.84 -0.58 5.85
CA ASP A 103 -15.09 0.73 5.25
C ASP A 103 -14.91 1.87 6.27
N ASP A 104 -15.16 1.63 7.56
CA ASP A 104 -14.82 2.58 8.63
C ASP A 104 -13.28 2.74 8.73
N LEU A 105 -12.54 1.63 8.80
CA LEU A 105 -11.07 1.65 8.89
C LEU A 105 -10.44 2.34 7.67
N ILE A 106 -10.93 2.08 6.46
CA ILE A 106 -10.46 2.74 5.24
C ILE A 106 -10.68 4.25 5.34
N ARG A 107 -11.86 4.70 5.79
CA ARG A 107 -12.16 6.14 5.95
C ARG A 107 -11.29 6.84 6.99
N HIS A 108 -10.80 6.11 7.99
CA HIS A 108 -9.88 6.64 9.01
C HIS A 108 -8.41 6.50 8.63
N THR A 109 -8.09 5.77 7.56
CA THR A 109 -6.73 5.58 7.07
C THR A 109 -6.29 6.80 6.27
N SER A 110 -5.05 7.23 6.50
CA SER A 110 -4.49 8.36 5.76
C SER A 110 -4.35 8.01 4.29
N GLU A 111 -4.65 8.95 3.37
CA GLU A 111 -4.42 8.73 1.93
C GLU A 111 -2.93 8.42 1.67
N PRO A 112 -2.59 7.20 1.22
CA PRO A 112 -1.21 6.82 1.03
C PRO A 112 -0.63 7.43 -0.24
N ILE A 113 0.68 7.69 -0.22
CA ILE A 113 1.43 7.93 -1.45
C ILE A 113 1.69 6.61 -2.14
N ILE A 114 1.29 6.52 -3.41
CA ILE A 114 1.44 5.37 -4.27
C ILE A 114 2.39 5.72 -5.40
N PHE A 115 3.16 4.74 -5.87
CA PHE A 115 3.73 4.79 -7.20
C PHE A 115 3.26 3.62 -8.07
N TYR A 116 3.17 3.89 -9.37
CA TYR A 116 3.02 2.87 -10.39
C TYR A 116 4.33 2.68 -11.15
N ASP A 117 4.88 1.47 -11.11
CA ASP A 117 6.07 1.11 -11.87
C ASP A 117 5.73 0.90 -13.35
N LEU A 118 6.39 1.64 -14.24
CA LEU A 118 6.18 1.54 -15.69
C LEU A 118 7.02 0.41 -16.34
N GLY A 119 7.84 -0.28 -15.55
CA GLY A 119 8.61 -1.43 -15.99
C GLY A 119 9.82 -1.06 -16.86
N LEU A 120 10.31 0.17 -16.75
CA LEU A 120 11.53 0.65 -17.40
C LEU A 120 12.58 1.00 -16.35
N ASP A 121 13.68 0.23 -16.32
CA ASP A 121 14.88 0.54 -15.53
C ASP A 121 15.80 1.46 -16.37
N VAL A 122 15.90 2.71 -15.97
CA VAL A 122 16.77 3.73 -16.59
C VAL A 122 18.17 3.62 -15.99
N PRO A 123 19.24 3.59 -16.79
CA PRO A 123 20.61 3.51 -16.28
C PRO A 123 21.08 4.86 -15.75
N GLU A 124 22.30 4.87 -15.19
CA GLU A 124 23.01 6.10 -14.86
C GLU A 124 23.29 6.93 -16.12
N LEU A 125 22.69 8.13 -16.21
CA LEU A 125 22.84 9.04 -17.36
C LEU A 125 23.44 10.40 -16.98
N TRP A 126 23.75 10.64 -15.69
CA TRP A 126 24.17 11.95 -15.18
C TRP A 126 25.46 12.52 -15.81
N ALA A 127 26.35 11.65 -16.29
CA ALA A 127 27.61 12.03 -16.95
C ALA A 127 27.52 11.97 -18.47
N GLU A 128 26.39 11.55 -19.03
CA GLU A 128 26.21 11.39 -20.47
C GLU A 128 25.90 12.73 -21.14
N SER A 129 26.54 12.98 -22.28
CA SER A 129 26.21 14.14 -23.10
C SER A 129 24.81 13.97 -23.68
N SER A 130 23.99 15.02 -23.69
CA SER A 130 22.67 14.99 -24.32
C SER A 130 22.71 14.62 -25.81
N ASP A 131 23.84 14.85 -26.48
CA ASP A 131 24.02 14.53 -27.90
C ASP A 131 24.58 13.11 -28.14
N SER A 132 24.83 12.33 -27.08
CA SER A 132 25.33 10.95 -27.22
C SER A 132 24.23 10.03 -27.75
N GLU A 133 24.60 9.07 -28.59
CA GLU A 133 23.68 8.06 -29.14
C GLU A 133 23.00 7.28 -28.00
N TYR A 134 23.74 6.97 -26.95
CA TYR A 134 23.25 6.28 -25.77
C TYR A 134 22.19 7.09 -25.00
N TYR A 135 22.43 8.38 -24.77
CA TYR A 135 21.44 9.25 -24.13
C TYR A 135 20.17 9.37 -24.99
N GLN A 136 20.32 9.54 -26.31
CA GLN A 136 19.19 9.67 -27.23
C GLN A 136 18.35 8.38 -27.33
N GLU A 137 18.97 7.21 -27.23
CA GLU A 137 18.27 5.93 -27.12
C GLU A 137 17.37 5.89 -25.88
N TRP A 138 17.91 6.23 -24.70
CA TRP A 138 17.15 6.23 -23.45
C TRP A 138 16.08 7.32 -23.39
N LEU A 139 16.36 8.51 -23.93
CA LEU A 139 15.35 9.56 -24.11
C LEU A 139 14.18 9.02 -24.95
N GLY A 140 14.47 8.31 -26.04
CA GLY A 140 13.47 7.64 -26.87
C GLY A 140 12.63 6.63 -26.08
N LEU A 141 13.27 5.74 -25.33
CA LEU A 141 12.59 4.72 -24.51
C LEU A 141 11.69 5.34 -23.41
N ILE A 142 12.16 6.39 -22.74
CA ILE A 142 11.37 7.11 -21.75
C ILE A 142 10.15 7.77 -22.42
N LYS A 143 10.36 8.44 -23.57
CA LYS A 143 9.26 9.07 -24.32
C LYS A 143 8.25 8.06 -24.82
N ASP A 144 8.68 6.92 -25.34
CA ASP A 144 7.80 5.84 -25.79
C ASP A 144 6.97 5.28 -24.63
N THR A 145 7.61 5.03 -23.49
CA THR A 145 6.94 4.54 -22.27
C THR A 145 5.88 5.54 -21.77
N LEU A 146 6.19 6.82 -21.84
CA LEU A 146 5.29 7.91 -21.46
C LEU A 146 4.34 8.36 -22.58
N GLN A 147 4.42 7.77 -23.77
CA GLN A 147 3.65 8.14 -24.97
C GLN A 147 3.80 9.63 -25.37
N ILE A 148 5.01 10.16 -25.24
CA ILE A 148 5.37 11.53 -25.63
C ILE A 148 5.92 11.49 -27.06
N THR A 149 5.33 12.28 -27.96
CA THR A 149 5.69 12.28 -29.39
C THR A 149 6.40 13.55 -29.85
N ASP A 150 6.38 14.60 -29.04
CA ASP A 150 7.01 15.90 -29.30
C ASP A 150 8.16 16.18 -28.33
N ASP A 151 8.80 17.34 -28.43
CA ASP A 151 9.95 17.76 -27.62
C ASP A 151 9.56 18.57 -26.37
N LYS A 152 8.26 18.70 -26.09
CA LYS A 152 7.73 19.59 -25.04
C LYS A 152 8.33 19.29 -23.66
N TYR A 153 8.57 18.00 -23.39
CA TYR A 153 9.02 17.51 -22.08
C TYR A 153 10.50 17.12 -22.04
N ASP A 154 11.25 17.29 -23.13
CA ASP A 154 12.64 16.82 -23.22
C ASP A 154 13.54 17.43 -22.13
N LYS A 155 13.29 18.68 -21.73
CA LYS A 155 14.03 19.32 -20.62
C LYS A 155 13.72 18.71 -19.26
N LEU A 156 12.48 18.29 -19.02
CA LEU A 156 12.10 17.63 -17.77
C LEU A 156 12.72 16.23 -17.70
N ILE A 157 12.68 15.50 -18.83
CA ILE A 157 13.35 14.19 -18.91
C ILE A 157 14.86 14.35 -18.69
N ALA A 158 15.49 15.37 -19.28
CA ALA A 158 16.91 15.65 -19.04
C ALA A 158 17.23 15.98 -17.59
N SER A 159 16.36 16.75 -16.91
CA SER A 159 16.46 17.03 -15.47
C SER A 159 16.41 15.72 -14.67
N LEU A 160 15.36 14.92 -14.86
CA LEU A 160 15.17 13.61 -14.22
C LEU A 160 16.41 12.71 -14.36
N THR A 161 16.87 12.50 -15.59
CA THR A 161 17.98 11.58 -15.87
C THR A 161 19.32 12.07 -15.35
N THR A 162 19.50 13.39 -15.23
CA THR A 162 20.73 13.99 -14.71
C THR A 162 20.79 13.92 -13.19
N ASN A 163 19.66 14.13 -12.52
CA ASN A 163 19.60 14.19 -11.05
C ASN A 163 19.36 12.81 -10.40
N ALA A 164 18.78 11.85 -11.12
CA ALA A 164 18.72 10.45 -10.71
C ALA A 164 20.10 9.79 -10.92
N GLY A 165 21.05 10.13 -10.04
CA GLY A 165 22.47 9.82 -10.21
C GLY A 165 22.81 8.32 -10.31
N TYR A 166 21.99 7.43 -9.75
CA TYR A 166 22.14 5.97 -9.88
C TYR A 166 21.22 5.35 -10.95
N GLY A 167 20.53 6.18 -11.74
CA GLY A 167 19.40 5.75 -12.54
C GLY A 167 18.26 5.25 -11.64
N GLY A 168 17.53 4.25 -12.12
CA GLY A 168 16.45 3.61 -11.37
C GLY A 168 15.20 3.38 -12.20
N ARG A 169 14.10 3.07 -11.52
CA ARG A 169 12.81 2.76 -12.14
C ARG A 169 12.06 4.02 -12.53
N LEU A 170 11.57 4.05 -13.77
CA LEU A 170 10.63 5.07 -14.21
C LEU A 170 9.24 4.77 -13.62
N VAL A 171 8.74 5.66 -12.77
CA VAL A 171 7.48 5.49 -12.04
C VAL A 171 6.59 6.73 -12.12
N VAL A 172 5.31 6.56 -11.84
CA VAL A 172 4.35 7.68 -11.65
C VAL A 172 3.88 7.70 -10.20
N TYR A 173 4.06 8.83 -9.51
CA TYR A 173 3.59 9.05 -8.15
C TYR A 173 2.22 9.74 -8.11
N PHE A 174 1.37 9.31 -7.18
CA PHE A 174 0.05 9.89 -6.93
C PHE A 174 -0.46 9.58 -5.52
N GLN A 175 -1.47 10.33 -5.07
CA GLN A 175 -2.23 10.00 -3.86
C GLN A 175 -3.26 8.93 -4.19
N GLY A 176 -3.24 7.81 -3.46
CA GLY A 176 -4.10 6.66 -3.72
C GLY A 176 -5.41 6.71 -2.94
N ASP A 177 -6.50 6.31 -3.60
CA ASP A 177 -7.77 5.96 -2.95
C ASP A 177 -7.76 4.45 -2.65
N ILE A 178 -7.64 4.08 -1.37
CA ILE A 178 -7.58 2.67 -0.94
C ILE A 178 -8.86 1.94 -1.33
N GLU A 179 -10.03 2.56 -1.20
CA GLU A 179 -11.31 1.93 -1.54
C GLU A 179 -11.35 1.61 -3.04
N GLU A 180 -10.99 2.57 -3.89
CA GLU A 180 -10.96 2.35 -5.34
C GLU A 180 -9.94 1.26 -5.73
N MET A 181 -8.75 1.28 -5.14
CA MET A 181 -7.66 0.34 -5.43
C MET A 181 -7.93 -1.10 -4.95
N LEU A 182 -8.71 -1.27 -3.89
CA LEU A 182 -9.19 -2.58 -3.44
C LEU A 182 -10.29 -3.15 -4.34
N ASN A 183 -10.81 -2.37 -5.30
CA ASN A 183 -11.94 -2.73 -6.15
C ASN A 183 -11.62 -2.54 -7.66
N LEU A 184 -10.42 -2.93 -8.11
CA LEU A 184 -9.98 -2.81 -9.51
C LEU A 184 -10.49 -3.93 -10.41
N SER A 185 -11.20 -4.92 -9.86
CA SER A 185 -11.80 -6.03 -10.61
C SER A 185 -12.57 -5.56 -11.85
N GLY A 186 -12.17 -6.08 -13.02
CA GLY A 186 -12.77 -5.72 -14.32
C GLY A 186 -12.16 -4.50 -15.00
N LYS A 187 -11.24 -3.78 -14.35
CA LYS A 187 -10.40 -2.74 -14.98
C LYS A 187 -9.13 -3.37 -15.55
N ASN A 188 -8.60 -2.83 -16.64
CA ASN A 188 -7.36 -3.32 -17.25
C ASN A 188 -6.45 -2.19 -17.76
N THR A 189 -6.82 -0.94 -17.52
CA THR A 189 -6.09 0.24 -17.96
C THR A 189 -6.04 1.26 -16.84
N ILE A 190 -4.88 1.85 -16.61
CA ILE A 190 -4.67 3.00 -15.74
C ILE A 190 -4.30 4.21 -16.59
N GLN A 191 -4.98 5.33 -16.37
CA GLN A 191 -4.71 6.60 -17.05
C GLN A 191 -4.19 7.61 -16.05
N PHE A 192 -3.09 8.28 -16.41
CA PHE A 192 -2.50 9.37 -15.63
C PHE A 192 -2.70 10.70 -16.34
N THR A 193 -3.06 11.74 -15.61
CA THR A 193 -3.17 13.13 -16.09
C THR A 193 -2.36 14.06 -15.18
N ASN A 194 -1.58 14.96 -15.77
CA ASN A 194 -0.57 15.78 -15.06
C ASN A 194 0.34 14.92 -14.17
N PRO A 195 0.97 13.87 -14.72
CA PRO A 195 1.71 12.91 -13.91
C PRO A 195 2.95 13.54 -13.27
N MET A 196 3.11 13.28 -11.98
CA MET A 196 4.36 13.39 -11.26
C MET A 196 5.21 12.17 -11.57
N ILE A 197 6.23 12.34 -12.39
CA ILE A 197 7.08 11.26 -12.89
C ILE A 197 8.38 11.27 -12.10
N ALA A 198 8.86 10.11 -11.70
CA ALA A 198 10.13 9.97 -11.01
C ALA A 198 10.99 8.85 -11.59
N ILE A 199 12.29 8.97 -11.42
CA ILE A 199 13.24 7.87 -11.56
C ILE A 199 13.74 7.56 -10.15
N ILE A 200 13.43 6.37 -9.63
CA ILE A 200 13.72 6.00 -8.24
C ILE A 200 14.61 4.75 -8.14
N ASP A 201 15.57 4.79 -7.21
CA ASP A 201 16.37 3.65 -6.80
C ASP A 201 16.06 3.29 -5.35
N THR A 202 15.20 2.30 -5.19
CA THR A 202 14.76 1.75 -3.89
C THR A 202 15.81 0.84 -3.25
N TYR A 203 16.93 0.55 -3.94
CA TYR A 203 18.01 -0.27 -3.42
C TYR A 203 19.11 0.57 -2.76
N ASN A 204 19.59 1.64 -3.42
CA ASN A 204 20.61 2.53 -2.85
C ASN A 204 20.02 3.79 -2.20
N GLY A 205 18.75 4.11 -2.44
CA GLY A 205 18.06 5.28 -1.89
C GLY A 205 18.42 6.56 -2.62
N SER A 206 18.00 6.66 -3.89
CA SER A 206 18.16 7.87 -4.69
C SER A 206 17.00 8.07 -5.65
N GLY A 207 16.94 9.24 -6.28
CA GLY A 207 16.01 9.51 -7.37
C GLY A 207 15.76 10.99 -7.57
N ASP A 208 15.03 11.31 -8.63
CA ASP A 208 14.53 12.65 -8.92
C ASP A 208 13.11 12.59 -9.48
N ASN A 209 12.37 13.70 -9.38
CA ASN A 209 10.99 13.79 -9.84
C ASN A 209 10.71 15.11 -10.57
N GLU A 210 9.79 15.07 -11.53
CA GLU A 210 9.36 16.24 -12.31
C GLU A 210 7.85 16.16 -12.60
N GLU A 211 7.19 17.32 -12.62
CA GLU A 211 5.76 17.43 -12.95
C GLU A 211 5.55 17.62 -14.45
N PHE A 212 4.87 16.67 -15.10
CA PHE A 212 4.56 16.74 -16.53
C PHE A 212 3.19 17.38 -16.77
N SER A 213 3.06 18.66 -16.41
CA SER A 213 1.78 19.38 -16.49
C SER A 213 1.20 19.37 -17.92
N GLY A 214 -0.10 19.09 -18.02
CA GLY A 214 -0.83 18.98 -19.28
C GLY A 214 -0.55 17.70 -20.07
N HIS A 215 0.25 16.77 -19.54
CA HIS A 215 0.44 15.45 -20.16
C HIS A 215 -0.65 14.48 -19.73
N THR A 216 -0.97 13.53 -20.60
CA THR A 216 -1.92 12.45 -20.29
C THR A 216 -1.54 11.23 -21.09
N PHE A 217 -1.43 10.09 -20.40
CA PHE A 217 -1.15 8.82 -21.04
C PHE A 217 -1.84 7.68 -20.29
N LYS A 218 -1.96 6.53 -20.94
CA LYS A 218 -2.64 5.35 -20.39
C LYS A 218 -1.86 4.09 -20.66
N VAL A 219 -1.77 3.21 -19.68
CA VAL A 219 -1.05 1.96 -19.77
C VAL A 219 -1.89 0.82 -19.20
N GLU A 220 -1.49 -0.41 -19.48
CA GLU A 220 -2.04 -1.60 -18.86
C GLU A 220 -2.00 -1.46 -17.33
N LEU A 221 -3.12 -1.75 -16.67
CA LEU A 221 -3.19 -1.80 -15.23
C LEU A 221 -2.75 -3.18 -14.76
N LYS A 222 -1.64 -3.23 -14.03
CA LYS A 222 -1.19 -4.41 -13.29
C LYS A 222 -1.19 -4.09 -11.81
N PRO A 223 -2.04 -4.73 -11.00
CA PRO A 223 -2.00 -4.56 -9.55
C PRO A 223 -0.59 -4.76 -8.97
N ASP A 224 0.16 -5.74 -9.47
CA ASP A 224 1.57 -6.01 -9.10
C ASP A 224 2.55 -4.87 -9.38
N ASN A 225 2.16 -3.85 -10.15
CA ASN A 225 2.96 -2.66 -10.41
C ASN A 225 2.54 -1.46 -9.55
N LEU A 226 1.52 -1.59 -8.69
CA LEU A 226 1.08 -0.57 -7.72
C LEU A 226 1.75 -0.81 -6.38
N PHE A 227 2.40 0.23 -5.85
CA PHE A 227 3.12 0.16 -4.60
C PHE A 227 2.80 1.32 -3.66
N LEU A 228 2.43 1.00 -2.42
CA LEU A 228 2.34 1.95 -1.32
C LEU A 228 3.78 2.30 -0.93
N ASP A 229 4.20 3.56 -1.15
CA ASP A 229 5.60 3.96 -1.04
C ASP A 229 6.21 3.63 0.33
N LYS A 230 5.43 3.77 1.42
CA LYS A 230 5.84 3.42 2.80
C LYS A 230 6.21 1.94 2.99
N THR A 231 5.73 1.04 2.14
CA THR A 231 5.99 -0.40 2.26
C THR A 231 7.34 -0.81 1.66
N ILE A 232 8.02 0.12 0.97
CA ILE A 232 9.25 -0.15 0.24
C ILE A 232 10.46 0.34 1.03
N LYS A 233 11.55 -0.44 0.99
CA LYS A 233 12.84 0.01 1.51
C LYS A 233 13.32 1.22 0.72
N TYR A 234 13.87 2.21 1.43
CA TYR A 234 14.22 3.50 0.84
C TYR A 234 13.07 4.12 0.04
N SER A 235 11.85 4.07 0.60
CA SER A 235 10.69 4.82 0.09
C SER A 235 11.10 6.24 -0.33
N TYR A 236 10.78 6.61 -1.57
CA TYR A 236 11.27 7.85 -2.15
C TYR A 236 10.75 9.06 -1.38
N THR A 237 9.44 9.07 -1.10
CA THR A 237 8.76 10.16 -0.40
C THR A 237 9.32 10.35 1.01
N TYR A 238 9.45 9.27 1.79
CA TYR A 238 9.67 9.38 3.22
C TYR A 238 11.13 9.18 3.64
N SER A 239 11.81 8.19 3.06
CA SER A 239 13.17 7.83 3.46
C SER A 239 14.24 8.60 2.70
N VAL A 240 14.02 8.85 1.41
CA VAL A 240 15.02 9.52 0.56
C VAL A 240 14.83 11.04 0.59
N CYS A 241 13.63 11.54 0.25
CA CYS A 241 13.40 12.97 0.05
C CYS A 241 12.74 13.67 1.24
N GLY A 242 12.05 12.95 2.13
CA GLY A 242 11.37 13.54 3.29
C GLY A 242 10.28 14.55 2.92
N MET A 243 9.50 14.26 1.87
CA MET A 243 8.51 15.16 1.27
C MET A 243 7.21 15.22 2.07
N SER A 244 6.43 16.28 1.84
CA SER A 244 5.05 16.39 2.36
C SER A 244 4.14 15.36 1.68
N SER A 245 3.02 15.00 2.32
CA SER A 245 2.08 13.99 1.80
C SER A 245 1.25 14.43 0.59
N ASP A 246 1.39 15.66 0.12
CA ASP A 246 0.63 16.26 -1.00
C ASP A 246 1.51 16.58 -2.22
N TRP A 247 2.79 16.21 -2.21
CA TRP A 247 3.76 16.59 -3.23
C TRP A 247 3.40 16.11 -4.65
N CYS A 248 2.68 15.00 -4.77
CA CYS A 248 2.20 14.43 -6.02
C CYS A 248 0.68 14.59 -6.24
N GLY A 249 0.02 15.48 -5.48
CA GLY A 249 -1.44 15.73 -5.58
C GLY A 249 -1.91 16.33 -6.92
N CYS A 250 -0.97 16.70 -7.80
CA CYS A 250 -1.28 17.12 -9.17
C CYS A 250 -1.67 15.94 -10.08
N THR A 251 -1.16 14.73 -9.80
CA THR A 251 -1.43 13.52 -10.58
C THR A 251 -2.86 13.06 -10.36
N ARG A 252 -3.64 13.00 -11.45
CA ARG A 252 -4.97 12.40 -11.43
C ARG A 252 -4.94 11.03 -12.08
N VAL A 253 -5.55 10.05 -11.42
CA VAL A 253 -5.62 8.66 -11.87
C VAL A 253 -7.06 8.29 -12.23
N ASN A 254 -7.24 7.53 -13.29
CA ASN A 254 -8.50 6.88 -13.61
C ASN A 254 -8.26 5.41 -13.98
N TYR A 255 -9.07 4.51 -13.43
CA TYR A 255 -9.05 3.09 -13.77
C TYR A 255 -10.16 2.75 -14.76
N LEU A 256 -9.77 2.26 -15.93
CA LEU A 256 -10.62 2.12 -17.10
C LEU A 256 -10.63 0.68 -17.64
N VAL A 257 -11.58 0.45 -18.54
CA VAL A 257 -11.61 -0.73 -19.41
C VAL A 257 -11.23 -0.28 -20.81
N SER A 258 -10.24 -0.94 -21.42
CA SER A 258 -9.78 -0.70 -22.78
C SER A 258 -9.60 -2.02 -23.51
N ASP A 259 -9.94 -2.07 -24.79
CA ASP A 259 -9.77 -3.29 -25.60
C ASP A 259 -8.29 -3.61 -25.87
N ASN A 260 -7.44 -2.57 -25.94
CA ASN A 260 -6.01 -2.70 -26.25
C ASN A 260 -5.18 -1.77 -25.35
N PRO A 261 -4.92 -2.14 -24.09
CA PRO A 261 -4.01 -1.37 -23.23
C PRO A 261 -2.57 -1.42 -23.75
N VAL A 262 -1.81 -0.35 -23.53
CA VAL A 262 -0.36 -0.33 -23.80
C VAL A 262 0.32 -1.18 -22.74
N LEU A 263 0.97 -2.27 -23.15
CA LEU A 263 1.53 -3.25 -22.23
C LEU A 263 2.61 -2.66 -21.33
N VAL A 264 2.63 -3.11 -20.08
CA VAL A 264 3.62 -2.70 -19.07
C VAL A 264 4.43 -3.92 -18.64
N ILE A 265 5.74 -3.77 -18.48
CA ILE A 265 6.58 -4.87 -17.99
C ILE A 265 6.29 -5.07 -16.48
N PRO A 266 6.11 -6.31 -16.00
CA PRO A 266 5.88 -6.56 -14.58
C PRO A 266 7.02 -6.00 -13.72
N SER A 267 6.64 -5.35 -12.61
CA SER A 267 7.61 -4.81 -11.66
C SER A 267 8.42 -5.92 -10.99
N THR A 268 9.68 -5.63 -10.68
CA THR A 268 10.54 -6.50 -9.86
C THR A 268 10.56 -6.12 -8.39
N VAL A 269 9.87 -5.04 -7.99
CA VAL A 269 9.89 -4.52 -6.61
C VAL A 269 9.34 -5.55 -5.61
N ASN A 270 8.30 -6.32 -5.95
CA ASN A 270 7.81 -7.40 -5.08
C ASN A 270 8.91 -8.42 -4.72
N ARG A 271 9.77 -8.76 -5.67
CA ARG A 271 10.91 -9.65 -5.43
C ARG A 271 11.94 -9.01 -4.48
N GLU A 272 12.15 -7.71 -4.58
CA GLU A 272 13.03 -6.96 -3.67
C GLU A 272 12.46 -6.93 -2.24
N ILE A 273 11.16 -6.73 -2.09
CA ILE A 273 10.45 -6.81 -0.81
C ILE A 273 10.62 -8.21 -0.19
N GLU A 274 10.46 -9.28 -0.98
CA GLU A 274 10.66 -10.66 -0.51
C GLU A 274 12.09 -10.89 0.00
N VAL A 275 13.09 -10.40 -0.74
CA VAL A 275 14.51 -10.50 -0.37
C VAL A 275 14.79 -9.72 0.92
N GLU A 276 14.29 -8.50 1.04
CA GLU A 276 14.43 -7.70 2.27
C GLU A 276 13.73 -8.35 3.47
N ASN A 277 12.55 -8.93 3.28
CA ASN A 277 11.84 -9.66 4.32
C ASN A 277 12.60 -10.94 4.75
N MET A 278 13.24 -11.63 3.80
CA MET A 278 14.14 -12.75 4.12
C MET A 278 15.32 -12.28 4.98
N TYR A 279 15.96 -11.16 4.64
CA TYR A 279 17.06 -10.58 5.43
C TYR A 279 16.61 -10.21 6.85
N LYS A 280 15.47 -9.52 6.99
CA LYS A 280 14.88 -9.19 8.29
C LYS A 280 14.60 -10.43 9.13
N LYS A 281 14.00 -11.47 8.55
CA LYS A 281 13.73 -12.75 9.24
C LYS A 281 15.01 -13.42 9.72
N ALA A 282 16.03 -13.51 8.86
CA ALA A 282 17.33 -14.08 9.23
C ALA A 282 17.97 -13.31 10.38
N TYR A 283 17.92 -11.97 10.34
CA TYR A 283 18.44 -11.12 11.41
C TYR A 283 17.71 -11.33 12.73
N THR A 284 16.38 -11.33 12.73
CA THR A 284 15.55 -11.56 13.94
C THR A 284 15.80 -12.93 14.56
N ALA A 285 16.05 -13.95 13.74
CA ALA A 285 16.43 -15.29 14.20
C ALA A 285 17.88 -15.38 14.76
N GLY A 286 18.61 -14.26 14.82
CA GLY A 286 19.98 -14.18 15.34
C GLY A 286 21.07 -14.35 14.29
N GLY A 287 20.72 -14.65 13.04
CA GLY A 287 21.65 -14.83 11.92
C GLY A 287 21.92 -13.55 11.12
N CYS A 288 22.57 -13.73 9.97
CA CYS A 288 22.69 -12.75 8.89
C CYS A 288 22.91 -13.50 7.56
N THR A 289 22.70 -12.83 6.43
CA THR A 289 22.74 -13.45 5.09
C THR A 289 23.84 -12.83 4.23
N TYR A 290 24.56 -13.68 3.48
CA TYR A 290 25.54 -13.21 2.50
C TYR A 290 24.86 -12.35 1.42
N GLY A 291 25.44 -11.18 1.13
CA GLY A 291 24.89 -10.22 0.17
C GLY A 291 23.86 -9.25 0.75
N ASP A 292 23.45 -9.38 2.02
CA ASP A 292 22.65 -8.35 2.69
C ASP A 292 23.51 -7.11 2.96
N MET A 293 23.30 -6.06 2.17
CA MET A 293 24.11 -4.84 2.23
C MET A 293 23.70 -3.87 3.36
N ASP A 294 22.68 -4.17 4.16
CA ASP A 294 22.38 -3.39 5.36
C ASP A 294 23.33 -3.77 6.50
N VAL A 295 24.38 -2.97 6.70
CA VAL A 295 25.42 -3.21 7.71
C VAL A 295 24.87 -3.33 9.15
N ASN A 296 23.67 -2.80 9.44
CA ASN A 296 23.07 -2.88 10.77
C ASN A 296 22.48 -4.27 11.06
N ARG A 297 22.20 -5.06 10.03
CA ARG A 297 21.74 -6.45 10.14
C ARG A 297 22.87 -7.47 10.30
N HIS A 298 24.07 -7.00 10.63
CA HIS A 298 25.23 -7.85 10.89
C HIS A 298 25.82 -7.52 12.25
N ARG A 299 25.79 -8.50 13.17
CA ARG A 299 26.21 -8.32 14.57
C ARG A 299 27.73 -8.45 14.77
N ILE A 300 28.36 -9.34 14.00
CA ILE A 300 29.79 -9.64 14.12
C ILE A 300 30.49 -9.12 12.87
N LYS A 301 31.04 -7.91 13.00
CA LYS A 301 31.73 -7.18 11.94
C LYS A 301 33.17 -6.92 12.38
N LEU A 302 34.11 -7.16 11.47
CA LEU A 302 35.52 -6.83 11.65
C LEU A 302 35.89 -5.80 10.58
N TYR A 303 36.54 -4.72 11.00
CA TYR A 303 37.13 -3.79 10.06
C TYR A 303 38.48 -4.34 9.55
N ILE A 304 38.62 -4.44 8.23
CA ILE A 304 39.85 -4.83 7.55
C ILE A 304 40.55 -3.55 7.07
N ASN A 305 41.71 -3.27 7.65
CA ASN A 305 42.56 -2.13 7.28
C ASN A 305 43.68 -2.57 6.31
N ASP A 306 43.32 -3.37 5.31
CA ASP A 306 44.19 -3.83 4.22
C ASP A 306 43.37 -3.83 2.93
N PHE A 307 43.99 -3.75 1.75
CA PHE A 307 43.26 -3.56 0.50
C PHE A 307 42.55 -4.85 0.02
N PRO A 308 41.24 -4.81 -0.31
CA PRO A 308 40.32 -3.67 -0.19
C PRO A 308 39.93 -3.41 1.28
N CYS A 309 40.01 -2.15 1.71
CA CYS A 309 39.66 -1.74 3.07
C CYS A 309 38.14 -1.70 3.24
N GLY A 310 37.67 -2.05 4.44
CA GLY A 310 36.24 -2.04 4.70
C GLY A 310 35.78 -2.92 5.86
N LEU A 311 34.46 -3.00 6.03
CA LEU A 311 33.81 -3.87 7.01
C LEU A 311 33.58 -5.26 6.42
N HIS A 312 33.95 -6.30 7.17
CA HIS A 312 33.69 -7.69 6.82
C HIS A 312 32.83 -8.34 7.90
N CYS A 313 31.69 -8.92 7.51
CA CYS A 313 30.92 -9.75 8.42
C CYS A 313 31.57 -11.13 8.53
N THR A 314 32.13 -11.46 9.69
CA THR A 314 32.81 -12.76 9.88
C THR A 314 31.84 -13.93 9.98
N ALA A 315 30.53 -13.69 10.08
CA ALA A 315 29.52 -14.72 10.18
C ALA A 315 29.03 -15.21 8.81
N CYS A 316 28.74 -14.29 7.88
CA CYS A 316 28.20 -14.63 6.55
C CYS A 316 29.16 -14.33 5.39
N GLY A 317 30.23 -13.55 5.61
CA GLY A 317 31.20 -13.17 4.59
C GLY A 317 30.83 -11.94 3.75
N THR A 318 29.72 -11.24 4.04
CA THR A 318 29.41 -9.97 3.36
C THR A 318 30.51 -8.94 3.64
N PHE A 319 30.90 -8.19 2.61
CA PHE A 319 31.93 -7.17 2.68
C PHE A 319 31.38 -5.82 2.19
N TRP A 320 31.64 -4.76 2.96
CA TRP A 320 31.35 -3.38 2.59
C TRP A 320 32.67 -2.66 2.40
N ILE A 321 32.91 -2.18 1.19
CA ILE A 321 34.08 -1.35 0.87
C ILE A 321 33.84 0.04 1.47
N ASP A 322 34.89 0.62 2.03
CA ASP A 322 34.90 2.00 2.54
C ASP A 322 34.81 3.08 1.44
#